data_AF-A0A954MH21-F1
#
_entry.id   AF-A0A954MH21-F1
#
_cell.length_a   1.000
_cell.length_b   1.000
_cell.length_c   1.000
_cell.angle_alpha   90.00
_cell.angle_beta   90.00
_cell.angle_gamma   90.00
#
_symmetry.space_group_name_H-M   'P 1'
#
loop_
_entity.id
_entity.type
_entity.pdbx_description
1 polymer ?
#
loop_
_entity_poly.entity_id
_entity_poly.type
_entity_poly.pdbx_seq_one_letter_code
_entity_poly.pdbx_strand_id
1 'polypeptide(L)'
;MYGNALATVSAPHRLLWWSVLGVLLSCAGCGTTRQYEATAQLLASDAVDTAIAKIDFTPLSGQKVYFDPQFIKNYKGIGFTNAEYVISSMRQQMIAAGLKLQENETQADFVLEGRIGALGTDDHEVVYGVPSTTGISAAASAVSTVAGVPTIPGIPELSVARRKDQVSAAKIGVFAYERETGERVWQSGMSVARATAKDTWLFGIGPFQKGTIYDDKLRFAGSPLDHQTIAARRGFKGKIAAYREEALFADLTQTDEVVPAEPEKKLEEPGKIQLASGEKEAPKAKEPSEKPSDED
;
A
#
# COMPACT_ATOMS: atom_id res chain seq x y z
N MET A 1 36.30 57.43 -53.58
CA MET A 1 36.62 57.35 -52.14
C MET A 1 35.57 56.47 -51.45
N TYR A 2 35.79 56.11 -50.18
CA TYR A 2 35.12 55.04 -49.42
C TYR A 2 35.54 53.62 -49.85
N GLY A 3 36.55 53.10 -49.13
CA GLY A 3 36.92 51.69 -49.17
C GLY A 3 36.20 50.91 -48.08
N ASN A 4 35.82 49.68 -48.38
CA ASN A 4 35.21 48.77 -47.41
C ASN A 4 36.27 48.28 -46.41
N ALA A 5 36.17 48.74 -45.15
CA ALA A 5 36.96 48.21 -44.04
C ALA A 5 36.41 46.83 -43.63
N LEU A 6 36.90 45.77 -44.29
CA LEU A 6 36.72 44.39 -43.81
C LEU A 6 37.53 44.22 -42.52
N ALA A 7 36.88 44.44 -41.38
CA ALA A 7 37.45 44.17 -40.07
C ALA A 7 37.67 42.66 -39.90
N THR A 8 38.89 42.19 -40.13
CA THR A 8 39.31 40.82 -39.86
C THR A 8 39.40 40.60 -38.34
N VAL A 9 38.24 40.33 -37.72
CA VAL A 9 38.16 39.91 -36.32
C VAL A 9 39.06 38.68 -36.15
N SER A 10 40.09 38.82 -35.32
CA SER A 10 41.19 37.87 -35.25
C SER A 10 40.72 36.48 -34.82
N ALA A 11 41.20 35.46 -35.53
CA ALA A 11 40.91 34.04 -35.28
C ALA A 11 40.98 33.59 -33.80
N PRO A 12 41.94 34.03 -32.94
CA PRO A 12 41.99 33.60 -31.54
C PRO A 12 40.73 33.89 -30.73
N HIS A 13 40.00 34.99 -30.99
CA HIS A 13 38.80 35.30 -30.20
C HIS A 13 37.65 34.31 -30.43
N ARG A 14 37.51 33.77 -31.65
CA ARG A 14 36.44 32.81 -31.99
C ARG A 14 36.70 31.45 -31.34
N LEU A 15 37.95 30.99 -31.36
CA LEU A 15 38.37 29.76 -30.68
C LEU A 15 38.21 29.88 -29.15
N LEU A 16 38.60 31.01 -28.56
CA LEU A 16 38.44 31.25 -27.12
C LEU A 16 36.94 31.21 -26.70
N TRP A 17 36.06 31.83 -27.49
CA TRP A 17 34.61 31.81 -27.24
C TRP A 17 34.01 30.40 -27.34
N TRP A 18 34.43 29.59 -28.31
CA TRP A 18 33.98 28.20 -28.44
C TRP A 18 34.49 27.32 -27.29
N SER A 19 35.72 27.52 -26.82
CA SER A 19 36.24 26.84 -25.63
C SER A 19 35.44 27.20 -24.37
N VAL A 20 35.17 28.49 -24.14
CA VAL A 20 34.37 28.95 -22.98
C VAL A 20 32.93 28.43 -23.06
N LEU A 21 32.31 28.43 -24.25
CA LEU A 21 30.97 27.89 -24.46
C LEU A 21 30.90 26.37 -24.25
N GLY A 22 31.91 25.62 -24.69
CA GLY A 22 32.01 24.18 -24.45
C GLY A 22 32.17 23.85 -22.96
N VAL A 23 32.94 24.64 -22.21
CA VAL A 23 33.05 24.50 -20.75
C VAL A 23 31.73 24.85 -20.07
N LEU A 24 31.05 25.93 -20.48
CA LEU A 24 29.74 26.30 -19.93
C LEU A 24 28.67 25.21 -20.16
N LEU A 25 28.61 24.63 -21.37
CA LEU A 25 27.69 23.53 -21.67
C LEU A 25 27.98 22.27 -20.85
N SER A 26 29.26 22.01 -20.57
CA SER A 26 29.70 20.87 -19.75
C SER A 26 29.31 21.01 -18.27
N CYS A 27 28.99 22.22 -17.82
CA CYS A 27 28.59 22.52 -16.43
C CYS A 27 27.07 22.69 -16.25
N ALA A 28 26.25 22.31 -17.23
CA ALA A 28 24.79 22.27 -17.11
C ALA A 28 24.31 21.12 -16.21
N GLY A 29 24.65 21.19 -14.92
CA GLY A 29 24.27 20.21 -13.90
C GLY A 29 22.76 20.23 -13.65
N CYS A 30 22.05 19.23 -14.16
CA CYS A 30 20.63 19.03 -13.87
C CYS A 30 20.46 18.48 -12.44
N GLY A 31 19.93 19.31 -11.53
CA GLY A 31 19.57 18.87 -10.18
C GLY A 31 18.29 18.03 -10.18
N THR A 32 18.38 16.76 -9.79
CA THR A 32 17.21 15.86 -9.76
C THR A 32 16.49 15.90 -8.42
N THR A 33 15.30 16.49 -8.38
CA THR A 33 14.35 16.29 -7.27
C THR A 33 13.77 14.88 -7.38
N ARG A 34 13.98 14.01 -6.37
CA ARG A 34 13.39 12.65 -6.32
C ARG A 34 12.46 12.51 -5.13
N GLN A 35 11.18 12.22 -5.40
CA GLN A 35 10.22 11.77 -4.40
C GLN A 35 10.23 10.24 -4.33
N TYR A 36 10.24 9.69 -3.11
CA TYR A 36 10.39 8.25 -2.82
C TYR A 36 9.09 7.65 -2.26
N GLU A 37 7.95 7.97 -2.89
CA GLU A 37 6.61 7.60 -2.38
C GLU A 37 6.44 6.07 -2.29
N ALA A 38 6.85 5.33 -3.33
CA ALA A 38 6.82 3.88 -3.32
C ALA A 38 7.71 3.26 -2.21
N THR A 39 8.87 3.86 -1.92
CA THR A 39 9.76 3.39 -0.84
C THR A 39 9.11 3.60 0.53
N ALA A 40 8.46 4.75 0.75
CA ALA A 40 7.71 5.00 1.99
C ALA A 40 6.53 4.02 2.18
N GLN A 41 5.78 3.75 1.10
CA GLN A 41 4.69 2.76 1.12
C GLN A 41 5.19 1.34 1.42
N LEU A 42 6.28 0.91 0.77
CA LEU A 42 6.90 -0.41 1.01
C LEU A 42 7.47 -0.54 2.43
N LEU A 43 8.04 0.53 2.98
CA LEU A 43 8.49 0.54 4.38
C LEU A 43 7.32 0.40 5.35
N ALA A 44 6.22 1.12 5.11
CA ALA A 44 5.04 1.07 5.96
C ALA A 44 4.36 -0.31 5.93
N SER A 45 4.20 -0.91 4.75
CA SER A 45 3.67 -2.28 4.62
C SER A 45 4.61 -3.32 5.24
N ASP A 46 5.92 -3.26 4.97
CA ASP A 46 6.91 -4.19 5.54
C ASP A 46 6.93 -4.15 7.09
N ALA A 47 6.77 -2.95 7.67
CA ALA A 47 6.66 -2.78 9.11
C ALA A 47 5.33 -3.36 9.65
N VAL A 48 4.20 -3.14 8.98
CA VAL A 48 2.90 -3.73 9.35
C VAL A 48 2.96 -5.24 9.31
N ASP A 49 3.38 -5.83 8.18
CA ASP A 49 3.45 -7.28 8.00
C ASP A 49 4.36 -7.91 9.05
N THR A 50 5.54 -7.35 9.26
CA THR A 50 6.49 -7.83 10.28
C THR A 50 5.95 -7.66 11.71
N ALA A 51 5.04 -6.72 11.96
CA ALA A 51 4.38 -6.58 13.27
C ALA A 51 3.24 -7.60 13.44
N ILE A 52 2.38 -7.79 12.44
CA ILE A 52 1.26 -8.73 12.50
C ILE A 52 1.77 -10.18 12.55
N ALA A 53 2.76 -10.51 11.73
CA ALA A 53 3.34 -11.84 11.66
C ALA A 53 3.87 -12.32 13.03
N LYS A 54 4.41 -11.41 13.86
CA LYS A 54 4.86 -11.73 15.24
C LYS A 54 3.73 -12.11 16.21
N ILE A 55 2.46 -11.88 15.85
CA ILE A 55 1.32 -12.20 16.71
C ILE A 55 0.95 -13.69 16.52
N ASP A 56 1.00 -14.43 17.61
CA ASP A 56 0.64 -15.85 17.66
C ASP A 56 -0.82 -16.03 18.09
N PHE A 57 -1.70 -16.29 17.12
CA PHE A 57 -3.11 -16.59 17.35
C PHE A 57 -3.39 -18.08 17.63
N THR A 58 -2.37 -18.95 17.62
CA THR A 58 -2.54 -20.41 17.87
C THR A 58 -3.39 -20.74 19.11
N PRO A 59 -3.34 -19.98 20.24
CA PRO A 59 -4.21 -20.23 21.40
C PRO A 59 -5.72 -20.15 21.13
N LEU A 60 -6.15 -19.52 20.03
CA LEU A 60 -7.55 -19.37 19.61
C LEU A 60 -7.91 -20.25 18.39
N SER A 61 -7.02 -21.15 17.99
CA SER A 61 -7.22 -22.03 16.83
C SER A 61 -8.49 -22.87 16.96
N GLY A 62 -9.27 -22.97 15.87
CA GLY A 62 -10.53 -23.72 15.80
C GLY A 62 -11.76 -23.00 16.34
N GLN A 63 -11.60 -21.89 17.06
CA GLN A 63 -12.70 -21.09 17.63
C GLN A 63 -13.39 -20.22 16.58
N LYS A 64 -14.69 -19.91 16.76
CA LYS A 64 -15.36 -18.89 15.96
C LYS A 64 -15.02 -17.51 16.51
N VAL A 65 -14.48 -16.66 15.66
CA VAL A 65 -14.01 -15.32 16.04
C VAL A 65 -14.61 -14.25 15.15
N TYR A 66 -14.95 -13.12 15.73
CA TYR A 66 -15.21 -11.89 14.98
C TYR A 66 -14.05 -10.94 15.25
N PHE A 67 -13.46 -10.40 14.19
CA PHE A 67 -12.42 -9.38 14.32
C PHE A 67 -13.06 -8.00 14.25
N ASP A 68 -13.00 -7.24 15.34
CA ASP A 68 -13.47 -5.86 15.38
C ASP A 68 -12.39 -4.89 14.87
N PRO A 69 -12.60 -4.25 13.70
CA PRO A 69 -11.69 -3.24 13.17
C PRO A 69 -11.92 -1.83 13.75
N GLN A 70 -12.87 -1.64 14.67
CA GLN A 70 -13.34 -0.30 15.11
C GLN A 70 -12.22 0.65 15.54
N PHE A 71 -11.13 0.15 16.13
CA PHE A 71 -9.99 0.98 16.57
C PHE A 71 -8.82 1.03 15.57
N ILE A 72 -9.00 0.43 14.38
CA ILE A 72 -8.10 0.53 13.23
C ILE A 72 -8.71 1.51 12.22
N LYS A 73 -8.57 2.81 12.49
CA LYS A 73 -9.11 3.88 11.64
C LYS A 73 -8.00 4.59 10.87
N ASN A 74 -8.27 4.92 9.61
CA ASN A 74 -7.45 5.87 8.86
C ASN A 74 -7.51 7.25 9.51
N TYR A 75 -6.39 7.72 10.06
CA TYR A 75 -6.28 9.09 10.55
C TYR A 75 -5.88 10.02 9.42
N LYS A 76 -6.62 11.12 9.20
CA LYS A 76 -6.25 12.15 8.21
C LYS A 76 -5.09 12.99 8.77
N GLY A 77 -3.88 12.47 8.59
CA GLY A 77 -2.63 13.05 9.08
C GLY A 77 -1.41 12.44 8.38
N ILE A 78 -0.23 12.91 8.77
CA ILE A 78 1.06 12.61 8.12
C ILE A 78 1.27 11.09 8.00
N GLY A 79 1.36 10.60 6.76
CA GLY A 79 1.94 9.29 6.43
C GLY A 79 1.13 8.03 6.82
N PHE A 80 -0.13 8.14 7.24
CA PHE A 80 -0.91 6.96 7.64
C PHE A 80 -1.38 6.15 6.43
N THR A 81 -0.73 5.01 6.16
CA THR A 81 -1.12 4.08 5.09
C THR A 81 -2.26 3.16 5.53
N ASN A 82 -3.37 3.21 4.80
CA ASN A 82 -4.32 2.12 4.55
C ASN A 82 -4.63 1.21 5.75
N ALA A 83 -5.53 1.65 6.62
CA ALA A 83 -6.07 0.86 7.73
C ALA A 83 -6.72 -0.46 7.25
N GLU A 84 -7.34 -0.46 6.06
CA GLU A 84 -7.96 -1.61 5.42
C GLU A 84 -6.93 -2.69 5.06
N TYR A 85 -5.70 -2.30 4.70
CA TYR A 85 -4.58 -3.23 4.53
C TYR A 85 -4.20 -3.89 5.86
N VAL A 86 -4.10 -3.13 6.95
CA VAL A 86 -3.82 -3.69 8.29
C VAL A 86 -4.90 -4.67 8.72
N ILE A 87 -6.18 -4.35 8.46
CA ILE A 87 -7.34 -5.22 8.76
C ILE A 87 -7.29 -6.50 7.93
N SER A 88 -7.07 -6.39 6.62
CA SER A 88 -6.98 -7.53 5.70
C SER A 88 -5.81 -8.44 6.06
N SER A 89 -4.63 -7.86 6.31
CA SER A 89 -3.47 -8.59 6.81
C SER A 89 -3.83 -9.31 8.12
N MET A 90 -4.38 -8.62 9.13
CA MET A 90 -4.71 -9.27 10.40
C MET A 90 -5.63 -10.49 10.23
N ARG A 91 -6.65 -10.38 9.36
CA ARG A 91 -7.54 -11.49 9.02
C ARG A 91 -6.78 -12.65 8.35
N GLN A 92 -5.84 -12.38 7.43
CA GLN A 92 -4.98 -13.41 6.83
C GLN A 92 -4.17 -14.19 7.90
N GLN A 93 -3.55 -13.51 8.87
CA GLN A 93 -2.80 -14.18 9.94
C GLN A 93 -3.70 -15.03 10.85
N MET A 94 -4.91 -14.54 11.15
CA MET A 94 -5.91 -15.30 11.91
C MET A 94 -6.34 -16.58 11.18
N ILE A 95 -6.63 -16.49 9.87
CA ILE A 95 -6.97 -17.66 9.03
C ILE A 95 -5.80 -18.65 9.00
N ALA A 96 -4.56 -18.17 8.79
CA ALA A 96 -3.36 -18.99 8.77
C ALA A 96 -3.09 -19.71 10.11
N ALA A 97 -3.53 -19.14 11.23
CA ALA A 97 -3.49 -19.75 12.56
C ALA A 97 -4.70 -20.65 12.89
N GLY A 98 -5.61 -20.87 11.94
CA GLY A 98 -6.75 -21.78 12.08
C GLY A 98 -7.98 -21.21 12.78
N LEU A 99 -8.11 -19.88 12.91
CA LEU A 99 -9.29 -19.24 13.49
C LEU A 99 -10.45 -19.22 12.49
N LYS A 100 -11.67 -19.53 12.94
CA LYS A 100 -12.88 -19.50 12.11
C LYS A 100 -13.48 -18.09 12.12
N LEU A 101 -12.92 -17.20 11.32
CA LEU A 101 -13.43 -15.84 11.15
C LEU A 101 -14.89 -15.84 10.69
N GLN A 102 -15.71 -15.05 11.38
CA GLN A 102 -17.11 -14.79 11.07
C GLN A 102 -17.26 -13.36 10.55
N GLU A 103 -18.26 -13.13 9.69
CA GLU A 103 -18.58 -11.79 9.16
C GLU A 103 -19.40 -10.94 10.15
N ASN A 104 -20.08 -11.57 11.10
CA ASN A 104 -20.91 -10.88 12.10
C ASN A 104 -20.52 -11.30 13.52
N GLU A 105 -20.51 -10.33 14.44
CA GLU A 105 -20.25 -10.55 15.88
C GLU A 105 -21.18 -11.61 16.49
N THR A 106 -22.47 -11.58 16.12
CA THR A 106 -23.50 -12.52 16.60
C THR A 106 -23.27 -13.98 16.20
N GLN A 107 -22.36 -14.25 15.26
CA GLN A 107 -22.01 -15.60 14.81
C GLN A 107 -20.74 -16.14 15.48
N ALA A 108 -19.99 -15.30 16.20
CA ALA A 108 -18.70 -15.62 16.80
C ALA A 108 -18.75 -15.75 18.33
N ASP A 109 -18.10 -16.78 18.85
CA ASP A 109 -18.06 -17.05 20.29
C ASP A 109 -17.13 -16.02 21.00
N PHE A 110 -16.08 -15.57 20.32
CA PHE A 110 -15.12 -14.56 20.80
C PHE A 110 -15.02 -13.35 19.88
N VAL A 111 -14.81 -12.17 20.47
CA VAL A 111 -14.50 -10.93 19.76
C VAL A 111 -13.03 -10.59 19.96
N LEU A 112 -12.33 -10.31 18.85
CA LEU A 112 -10.93 -9.91 18.83
C LEU A 112 -10.84 -8.43 18.42
N GLU A 113 -10.51 -7.55 19.35
CA GLU A 113 -10.33 -6.12 19.07
C GLU A 113 -8.89 -5.83 18.63
N GLY A 114 -8.72 -5.27 17.43
CA GLY A 114 -7.44 -4.81 16.93
C GLY A 114 -7.21 -3.31 17.16
N ARG A 115 -5.99 -2.93 17.55
CA ARG A 115 -5.59 -1.52 17.73
C ARG A 115 -4.20 -1.22 17.20
N ILE A 116 -4.05 -0.06 16.55
CA ILE A 116 -2.76 0.49 16.11
C ILE A 116 -2.32 1.56 17.11
N GLY A 117 -1.15 1.37 17.71
CA GLY A 117 -0.52 2.34 18.61
C GLY A 117 0.46 3.30 17.90
N ALA A 118 1.00 2.89 16.74
CA ALA A 118 1.78 3.73 15.84
C ALA A 118 1.84 3.09 14.45
N LEU A 119 1.75 3.90 13.41
CA LEU A 119 2.09 3.56 12.03
C LEU A 119 2.60 4.85 11.37
N GLY A 120 3.82 4.85 10.88
CA GLY A 120 4.44 6.06 10.32
C GLY A 120 5.81 5.83 9.72
N THR A 121 6.34 6.87 9.08
CA THR A 121 7.65 6.90 8.41
C THR A 121 8.46 8.10 8.89
N ASP A 122 9.72 7.84 9.24
CA ASP A 122 10.72 8.83 9.64
C ASP A 122 11.82 8.89 8.59
N ASP A 123 12.05 10.06 8.00
CA ASP A 123 13.11 10.32 7.02
C ASP A 123 14.24 11.16 7.65
N HIS A 124 15.46 10.64 7.62
CA HIS A 124 16.67 11.33 8.09
C HIS A 124 17.67 11.49 6.94
N GLU A 125 18.11 12.72 6.66
CA GLU A 125 19.16 13.00 5.67
C GLU A 125 20.35 13.70 6.32
N VAL A 126 21.55 13.17 6.06
CA VAL A 126 22.82 13.74 6.51
C VAL A 126 23.70 14.00 5.29
N VAL A 127 24.03 15.27 5.04
CA VAL A 127 24.92 15.69 3.96
C VAL A 127 26.23 16.21 4.55
N TYR A 128 27.34 15.53 4.23
CA TYR A 128 28.69 15.98 4.52
C TYR A 128 29.25 16.71 3.30
N GLY A 129 29.27 18.03 3.35
CA GLY A 129 29.74 18.89 2.26
C GLY A 129 29.03 20.25 2.28
N VAL A 130 28.98 20.91 1.12
CA VAL A 130 28.16 22.12 0.93
C VAL A 130 26.78 21.68 0.46
N PRO A 131 25.71 21.82 1.28
CA PRO A 131 24.35 21.43 0.89
C PRO A 131 23.83 22.33 -0.24
N SER A 132 22.89 21.81 -1.01
CA SER A 132 22.34 22.50 -2.18
C SER A 132 21.69 23.84 -1.81
N THR A 133 22.22 24.96 -2.31
CA THR A 133 21.64 26.29 -2.09
C THR A 133 20.55 26.65 -3.10
N THR A 134 20.06 25.67 -3.89
CA THR A 134 19.19 25.85 -5.07
C THR A 134 17.95 26.71 -4.79
N GLY A 135 17.31 26.56 -3.63
CA GLY A 135 16.15 27.39 -3.23
C GLY A 135 16.51 28.85 -2.95
N ILE A 136 17.69 29.11 -2.38
CA ILE A 136 18.21 30.46 -2.11
C ILE A 136 18.61 31.12 -3.45
N SER A 137 19.27 30.38 -4.35
CA SER A 137 19.64 30.90 -5.68
C SER A 137 18.43 31.15 -6.59
N ALA A 138 17.34 30.38 -6.46
CA ALA A 138 16.10 30.61 -7.21
C ALA A 138 15.43 31.93 -6.78
N ALA A 139 15.32 32.17 -5.46
CA ALA A 139 14.82 33.44 -4.93
C ALA A 139 15.72 34.63 -5.30
N ALA A 140 17.05 34.46 -5.18
CA ALA A 140 18.02 35.47 -5.59
C ALA A 140 17.94 35.78 -7.09
N SER A 141 17.70 34.78 -7.93
CA SER A 141 17.54 34.96 -9.39
C SER A 141 16.29 35.78 -9.73
N ALA A 142 15.16 35.50 -9.07
CA ALA A 142 13.92 36.27 -9.24
C ALA A 142 14.08 37.74 -8.82
N VAL A 143 14.82 38.00 -7.74
CA VAL A 143 15.15 39.37 -7.31
C VAL A 143 16.13 40.04 -8.29
N SER A 144 17.18 39.33 -8.74
CA SER A 144 18.14 39.83 -9.74
C SER A 144 17.47 40.24 -11.06
N THR A 145 16.47 39.48 -11.55
CA THR A 145 15.73 39.84 -12.76
C THR A 145 14.92 41.14 -12.64
N VAL A 146 14.53 41.54 -11.43
CA VAL A 146 13.81 42.80 -11.18
C VAL A 146 14.79 43.94 -10.88
N ALA A 147 15.90 43.66 -10.18
CA ALA A 147 16.86 44.66 -9.73
C ALA A 147 18.00 44.97 -10.75
N GLY A 148 18.11 44.23 -11.86
CA GLY A 148 19.17 44.40 -12.85
C GLY A 148 20.58 44.03 -12.35
N VAL A 149 20.65 43.32 -11.22
CA VAL A 149 21.91 42.89 -10.58
C VAL A 149 22.36 41.56 -11.21
N PRO A 150 23.66 41.35 -11.50
CA PRO A 150 24.16 40.09 -12.04
C PRO A 150 23.70 38.89 -11.20
N THR A 151 23.12 37.88 -11.85
CA THR A 151 22.73 36.63 -11.19
C THR A 151 23.98 35.89 -10.73
N ILE A 152 24.12 35.70 -9.42
CA ILE A 152 25.14 34.80 -8.87
C ILE A 152 24.71 33.36 -9.21
N PRO A 153 25.48 32.59 -9.99
CA PRO A 153 25.13 31.21 -10.29
C PRO A 153 25.08 30.41 -8.99
N GLY A 154 23.98 29.67 -8.79
CA GLY A 154 23.80 28.86 -7.59
C GLY A 154 24.94 27.85 -7.45
N ILE A 155 25.56 27.79 -6.27
CA ILE A 155 26.64 26.84 -6.00
C ILE A 155 26.03 25.43 -6.05
N PRO A 156 26.47 24.55 -6.96
CA PRO A 156 25.95 23.19 -7.03
C PRO A 156 26.29 22.46 -5.72
N GLU A 157 25.47 21.48 -5.36
CA GLU A 157 25.73 20.66 -4.17
C GLU A 157 27.08 19.96 -4.32
N LEU A 158 28.01 20.25 -3.41
CA LEU A 158 29.30 19.56 -3.31
C LEU A 158 29.26 18.66 -2.09
N SER A 159 28.54 17.54 -2.20
CA SER A 159 28.49 16.51 -1.17
C SER A 159 29.66 15.52 -1.34
N VAL A 160 30.56 15.54 -0.35
CA VAL A 160 31.63 14.55 -0.19
C VAL A 160 31.01 13.20 0.16
N ALA A 161 30.00 13.21 1.04
CA ALA A 161 29.12 12.08 1.26
C ALA A 161 27.69 12.57 1.57
N ARG A 162 26.68 11.84 1.09
CA ARG A 162 25.27 11.99 1.52
C ARG A 162 24.79 10.64 2.01
N ARG A 163 24.02 10.63 3.10
CA ARG A 163 23.32 9.45 3.57
C ARG A 163 21.88 9.80 3.89
N LYS A 164 20.93 9.03 3.34
CA LYS A 164 19.52 9.11 3.65
C LYS A 164 19.09 7.80 4.30
N ASP A 165 18.63 7.86 5.55
CA ASP A 165 18.07 6.75 6.31
C ASP A 165 16.55 6.98 6.45
N GLN A 166 15.76 6.18 5.73
CA GLN A 166 14.31 6.11 5.86
C GLN A 166 13.94 4.92 6.76
N VAL A 167 13.04 5.14 7.71
CA VAL A 167 12.58 4.11 8.65
C VAL A 167 11.06 4.15 8.68
N SER A 168 10.40 3.00 8.74
CA SER A 168 9.00 2.92 9.18
C SER A 168 8.90 2.11 10.46
N ALA A 169 7.94 2.46 11.30
CA ALA A 169 7.59 1.71 12.50
C ALA A 169 6.09 1.41 12.54
N ALA A 170 5.75 0.17 12.86
CA ALA A 170 4.40 -0.27 13.16
C ALA A 170 4.34 -0.83 14.59
N LYS A 171 3.33 -0.42 15.35
CA LYS A 171 3.03 -0.91 16.69
C LYS A 171 1.56 -1.31 16.75
N ILE A 172 1.30 -2.60 16.91
CA ILE A 172 -0.02 -3.20 16.81
C ILE A 172 -0.26 -4.07 18.05
N GLY A 173 -1.50 -4.10 18.55
CA GLY A 173 -1.91 -5.04 19.58
C GLY A 173 -3.33 -5.55 19.30
N VAL A 174 -3.61 -6.77 19.73
CA VAL A 174 -4.92 -7.41 19.67
C VAL A 174 -5.21 -8.05 21.02
N PHE A 175 -6.46 -8.04 21.45
CA PHE A 175 -6.93 -8.85 22.58
C PHE A 175 -8.27 -9.51 22.24
N ALA A 176 -8.59 -10.58 22.95
CA ALA A 176 -9.79 -11.37 22.77
C ALA A 176 -10.60 -11.44 24.06
N TYR A 177 -11.91 -11.28 23.94
CA TYR A 177 -12.88 -11.50 25.01
C TYR A 177 -14.05 -12.36 24.52
N GLU A 178 -14.72 -13.05 25.44
CA GLU A 178 -15.95 -13.78 25.15
C GLU A 178 -17.11 -12.81 24.94
N ARG A 179 -17.85 -12.98 23.84
CA ARG A 179 -18.88 -12.02 23.40
C ARG A 179 -19.98 -11.81 24.43
N GLU A 180 -20.43 -12.88 25.09
CA GLU A 180 -21.63 -12.85 25.94
C GLU A 180 -21.35 -12.37 27.36
N THR A 181 -20.19 -12.72 27.91
CA THR A 181 -19.80 -12.41 29.30
C THR A 181 -18.90 -11.17 29.40
N GLY A 182 -18.21 -10.81 28.31
CA GLY A 182 -17.13 -9.82 28.32
C GLY A 182 -15.86 -10.31 29.02
N GLU A 183 -15.75 -11.59 29.38
CA GLU A 183 -14.57 -12.11 30.06
C GLU A 183 -13.35 -12.14 29.14
N ARG A 184 -12.19 -11.76 29.69
CA ARG A 184 -10.92 -11.75 28.96
C ARG A 184 -10.45 -13.19 28.69
N VAL A 185 -10.07 -13.47 27.45
CA VAL A 185 -9.62 -14.81 27.04
C VAL A 185 -8.14 -14.80 26.66
N TRP A 186 -7.69 -13.80 25.90
CA TRP A 186 -6.33 -13.76 25.38
C TRP A 186 -5.87 -12.33 25.04
N GLN A 187 -4.55 -12.10 24.96
CA GLN A 187 -3.96 -10.87 24.44
C GLN A 187 -2.62 -11.13 23.75
N SER A 188 -2.32 -10.40 22.68
CA SER A 188 -1.04 -10.48 21.96
C SER A 188 0.12 -9.75 22.65
N GLY A 189 -0.17 -8.95 23.68
CA GLY A 189 0.71 -7.86 24.08
C GLY A 189 0.82 -6.79 22.99
N MET A 190 1.93 -6.05 22.94
CA MET A 190 2.17 -5.03 21.91
C MET A 190 3.29 -5.48 20.96
N SER A 191 2.92 -5.91 19.76
CA SER A 191 3.88 -6.21 18.71
C SER A 191 4.43 -4.91 18.12
N VAL A 192 5.75 -4.85 17.95
CA VAL A 192 6.45 -3.73 17.31
C VAL A 192 7.39 -4.27 16.25
N ALA A 193 7.37 -3.65 15.08
CA ALA A 193 8.35 -3.88 14.03
C ALA A 193 8.81 -2.56 13.40
N ARG A 194 9.96 -2.63 12.73
CA ARG A 194 10.52 -1.54 11.95
C ARG A 194 11.04 -2.06 10.63
N ALA A 195 10.78 -1.31 9.57
CA ALA A 195 11.38 -1.49 8.27
C ALA A 195 12.39 -0.35 8.03
N THR A 196 13.45 -0.59 7.25
CA THR A 196 14.46 0.44 6.96
C THR A 196 14.90 0.42 5.50
N ALA A 197 15.14 1.60 4.93
CA ALA A 197 15.83 1.79 3.65
C ALA A 197 16.92 2.84 3.84
N LYS A 198 18.13 2.55 3.38
CA LYS A 198 19.29 3.43 3.51
C LYS A 198 19.95 3.61 2.16
N ASP A 199 20.01 4.85 1.71
CA ASP A 199 20.70 5.25 0.49
C ASP A 199 21.96 6.04 0.86
N THR A 200 23.10 5.66 0.31
CA THR A 200 24.39 6.33 0.53
C THR A 200 24.99 6.77 -0.80
N TRP A 201 25.53 7.98 -0.84
CA TRP A 201 26.32 8.53 -1.93
C TRP A 201 27.69 8.94 -1.40
N LEU A 202 28.73 8.67 -2.18
CA LEU A 202 30.12 9.02 -1.85
C LEU A 202 30.76 9.67 -3.07
N PHE A 203 31.23 10.91 -2.93
CA PHE A 203 31.74 11.75 -4.03
C PHE A 203 30.78 11.82 -5.24
N GLY A 204 29.47 11.93 -4.98
CA GLY A 204 28.41 11.88 -5.99
C GLY A 204 28.07 10.48 -6.54
N ILE A 205 28.87 9.45 -6.27
CA ILE A 205 28.61 8.07 -6.70
C ILE A 205 27.55 7.44 -5.78
N GLY A 206 26.39 7.07 -6.35
CA GLY A 206 25.29 6.43 -5.62
C GLY A 206 23.97 6.49 -6.39
N PRO A 207 22.84 6.05 -5.80
CA PRO A 207 22.74 5.54 -4.43
C PRO A 207 23.22 4.09 -4.31
N PHE A 208 24.05 3.83 -3.30
CA PHE A 208 24.23 2.50 -2.72
C PHE A 208 23.11 2.27 -1.72
N GLN A 209 22.27 1.26 -1.94
CA GLN A 209 21.04 1.06 -1.21
C GLN A 209 21.09 -0.22 -0.38
N LYS A 210 20.65 -0.17 0.88
CA LYS A 210 20.57 -1.32 1.79
C LYS A 210 19.42 -1.17 2.80
N GLY A 211 18.80 -2.27 3.21
CA GLY A 211 17.81 -2.28 4.30
C GLY A 211 16.87 -3.49 4.24
N THR A 212 15.90 -3.55 5.14
CA THR A 212 14.96 -4.69 5.25
C THR A 212 14.15 -4.89 3.98
N ILE A 213 13.71 -3.79 3.34
CA ILE A 213 12.96 -3.82 2.07
C ILE A 213 13.79 -4.28 0.85
N TYR A 214 15.10 -4.51 1.04
CA TYR A 214 16.02 -5.02 0.02
C TYR A 214 16.65 -6.36 0.43
N ASP A 215 16.02 -7.11 1.35
CA ASP A 215 16.55 -8.35 1.95
C ASP A 215 17.96 -8.17 2.57
N ASP A 216 18.28 -6.98 3.07
CA ASP A 216 19.62 -6.54 3.50
C ASP A 216 20.74 -6.64 2.44
N LYS A 217 20.39 -6.94 1.19
CA LYS A 217 21.30 -6.98 0.04
C LYS A 217 21.69 -5.58 -0.40
N LEU A 218 22.91 -5.44 -0.92
CA LEU A 218 23.40 -4.19 -1.47
C LEU A 218 22.90 -4.01 -2.91
N ARG A 219 22.20 -2.90 -3.16
CA ARG A 219 21.83 -2.45 -4.51
C ARG A 219 22.62 -1.20 -4.89
N PHE A 220 22.76 -0.95 -6.17
CA PHE A 220 23.28 0.29 -6.73
C PHE A 220 22.29 0.80 -7.77
N ALA A 221 21.78 2.03 -7.59
CA ALA A 221 20.81 2.66 -8.47
C ALA A 221 19.63 1.72 -8.86
N GLY A 222 19.06 1.00 -7.89
CA GLY A 222 17.96 0.05 -8.09
C GLY A 222 18.37 -1.36 -8.54
N SER A 223 19.61 -1.62 -8.98
CA SER A 223 20.05 -2.95 -9.38
C SER A 223 20.80 -3.67 -8.25
N PRO A 224 20.59 -4.98 -7.99
CA PRO A 224 21.43 -5.71 -7.03
C PRO A 224 22.89 -5.73 -7.53
N LEU A 225 23.85 -5.49 -6.63
CA LEU A 225 25.29 -5.58 -6.95
C LEU A 225 25.84 -7.03 -6.86
N ASP A 226 24.99 -7.98 -6.48
CA ASP A 226 25.35 -9.38 -6.32
C ASP A 226 25.41 -10.08 -7.68
N HIS A 227 26.62 -10.44 -8.11
CA HIS A 227 26.86 -11.34 -9.22
C HIS A 227 27.33 -12.67 -8.63
N GLN A 228 26.60 -13.76 -8.93
CA GLN A 228 26.67 -15.03 -8.19
C GLN A 228 26.13 -14.88 -6.76
N THR A 229 24.88 -15.26 -6.47
CA THR A 229 24.42 -16.63 -6.69
C THR A 229 22.89 -16.71 -6.60
N ILE A 230 22.26 -17.64 -7.35
CA ILE A 230 20.90 -18.11 -7.03
C ILE A 230 21.00 -18.96 -5.75
N ALA A 231 21.09 -18.27 -4.61
CA ALA A 231 21.11 -18.86 -3.28
C ALA A 231 19.82 -18.45 -2.57
N ALA A 232 19.03 -19.46 -2.22
CA ALA A 232 17.69 -19.42 -1.63
C ALA A 232 17.25 -18.09 -0.98
N ARG A 233 16.02 -17.65 -1.31
CA ARG A 233 15.21 -16.82 -0.41
C ARG A 233 15.22 -17.50 0.96
N ARG A 234 16.02 -16.98 1.89
CA ARG A 234 16.09 -17.50 3.26
C ARG A 234 15.04 -16.75 4.06
N GLY A 235 13.78 -17.06 3.77
CA GLY A 235 12.63 -16.54 4.50
C GLY A 235 12.78 -16.76 5.99
N PHE A 236 12.07 -15.94 6.77
CA PHE A 236 12.13 -15.94 8.22
C PHE A 236 11.64 -17.30 8.76
N LYS A 237 12.57 -18.20 9.11
CA LYS A 237 12.26 -19.61 9.38
C LYS A 237 11.66 -19.82 10.79
N GLY A 238 10.42 -19.40 10.95
CA GLY A 238 9.54 -19.71 12.08
C GLY A 238 8.12 -20.00 11.61
N LYS A 239 7.19 -20.32 12.52
CA LYS A 239 5.75 -20.56 12.23
C LYS A 239 5.00 -19.36 11.60
N ILE A 240 5.73 -18.28 11.36
CA ILE A 240 5.32 -16.91 11.09
C ILE A 240 5.64 -16.51 9.63
N ALA A 241 6.34 -17.37 8.88
CA ALA A 241 6.79 -17.12 7.50
C ALA A 241 5.67 -16.92 6.46
N ALA A 242 4.44 -17.34 6.79
CA ALA A 242 3.31 -17.51 5.87
C ALA A 242 2.82 -16.24 5.13
N TYR A 243 3.32 -15.05 5.49
CA TYR A 243 3.03 -13.80 4.77
C TYR A 243 3.83 -13.58 3.49
N ARG A 244 5.11 -13.97 3.49
CA ARG A 244 6.07 -13.58 2.44
C ARG A 244 6.37 -14.68 1.43
N GLU A 245 5.99 -15.90 1.76
CA GLU A 245 6.15 -17.07 0.89
C GLU A 245 4.75 -17.56 0.51
N GLU A 246 4.57 -17.85 -0.78
CA GLU A 246 3.33 -18.41 -1.30
C GLU A 246 3.10 -19.78 -0.67
N ALA A 247 1.97 -19.93 0.03
CA ALA A 247 1.59 -21.16 0.71
C ALA A 247 0.21 -21.62 0.22
N LEU A 248 0.19 -22.79 -0.43
CA LEU A 248 -1.05 -23.49 -0.75
C LEU A 248 -1.48 -24.30 0.47
N PHE A 249 -2.53 -23.83 1.16
CA PHE A 249 -3.07 -24.47 2.36
C PHE A 249 -4.03 -25.63 2.07
N ALA A 250 -4.48 -25.77 0.83
CA ALA A 250 -5.31 -26.87 0.36
C ALA A 250 -4.81 -27.34 -1.02
N ASP A 251 -4.92 -28.64 -1.29
CA ASP A 251 -4.69 -29.18 -2.61
C ASP A 251 -5.90 -28.90 -3.51
N LEU A 252 -5.81 -27.81 -4.27
CA LEU A 252 -6.87 -27.36 -5.18
C LEU A 252 -7.11 -28.34 -6.35
N THR A 253 -6.31 -29.41 -6.49
CA THR A 253 -6.53 -30.44 -7.51
C THR A 253 -7.64 -31.43 -7.12
N GLN A 254 -8.06 -31.48 -5.85
CA GLN A 254 -9.25 -32.23 -5.42
C GLN A 254 -10.53 -31.41 -5.58
N THR A 255 -10.82 -31.04 -6.83
CA THR A 255 -12.18 -30.67 -7.24
C THR A 255 -12.69 -31.78 -8.15
N ASP A 256 -13.84 -32.37 -7.77
CA ASP A 256 -14.69 -33.21 -8.60
C ASP A 256 -14.19 -34.60 -9.05
N GLU A 257 -14.43 -35.61 -8.21
CA GLU A 257 -15.12 -36.81 -8.71
C GLU A 257 -16.64 -36.62 -8.47
N VAL A 258 -17.30 -35.91 -9.41
CA VAL A 258 -18.76 -35.75 -9.38
C VAL A 258 -19.40 -37.13 -9.53
N VAL A 259 -19.96 -37.66 -8.44
CA VAL A 259 -20.92 -38.76 -8.51
C VAL A 259 -22.11 -38.28 -9.36
N PRO A 260 -22.40 -38.89 -10.53
CA PRO A 260 -23.47 -38.41 -11.38
C PRO A 260 -24.81 -38.55 -10.65
N ALA A 261 -25.52 -37.43 -10.48
CA ALA A 261 -26.84 -37.43 -9.89
C ALA A 261 -27.81 -38.27 -10.74
N GLU A 262 -28.45 -39.27 -10.11
CA GLU A 262 -29.48 -40.09 -10.74
C GLU A 262 -30.68 -39.20 -11.11
N PRO A 263 -31.26 -39.33 -12.32
CA PRO A 263 -32.20 -38.33 -12.83
C PRO A 263 -33.51 -38.31 -12.06
N GLU A 264 -33.81 -37.18 -11.42
CA GLU A 264 -35.05 -36.96 -10.66
C GLU A 264 -36.30 -37.13 -11.55
N LYS A 265 -37.33 -37.81 -11.00
CA LYS A 265 -38.64 -37.90 -11.66
C LYS A 265 -39.32 -36.53 -11.67
N LYS A 266 -39.69 -36.07 -12.86
CA LYS A 266 -40.59 -34.91 -13.04
C LYS A 266 -41.85 -35.05 -12.17
N LEU A 267 -42.07 -34.06 -11.31
CA LEU A 267 -43.38 -33.70 -10.79
C LEU A 267 -43.93 -32.54 -11.63
N GLU A 268 -45.23 -32.54 -11.89
CA GLU A 268 -45.87 -31.62 -12.84
C GLU A 268 -46.20 -30.27 -12.19
N GLU A 269 -45.97 -29.16 -12.91
CA GLU A 269 -46.41 -27.83 -12.48
C GLU A 269 -47.90 -27.58 -12.83
N PRO A 270 -48.71 -27.00 -11.92
CA PRO A 270 -50.09 -26.61 -12.23
C PRO A 270 -50.12 -25.37 -13.13
N GLY A 271 -50.60 -25.56 -14.36
CA GLY A 271 -50.62 -24.54 -15.41
C GLY A 271 -51.49 -23.31 -15.14
N LYS A 272 -51.02 -22.15 -15.61
CA LYS A 272 -51.68 -20.86 -15.48
C LYS A 272 -52.83 -20.72 -16.50
N ILE A 273 -54.02 -20.44 -15.96
CA ILE A 273 -55.27 -19.95 -16.59
C ILE A 273 -55.13 -19.46 -18.04
N GLN A 274 -55.93 -20.02 -18.96
CA GLN A 274 -56.30 -19.36 -20.22
C GLN A 274 -57.79 -19.02 -20.24
N LEU A 275 -58.10 -17.81 -20.70
CA LEU A 275 -59.45 -17.27 -20.82
C LEU A 275 -60.05 -17.70 -22.17
N ALA A 276 -61.21 -18.35 -22.17
CA ALA A 276 -61.94 -18.69 -23.39
C ALA A 276 -63.38 -18.16 -23.34
N SER A 277 -63.75 -17.37 -24.33
CA SER A 277 -65.13 -16.90 -24.53
C SER A 277 -66.00 -18.05 -25.06
N GLY A 278 -67.23 -18.17 -24.55
CA GLY A 278 -68.15 -19.25 -24.92
C GLY A 278 -69.53 -19.05 -24.32
N GLU A 279 -70.44 -18.50 -25.12
CA GLU A 279 -71.81 -18.14 -24.76
C GLU A 279 -72.70 -19.36 -24.47
N LYS A 280 -73.52 -19.33 -23.41
CA LYS A 280 -74.76 -20.12 -23.34
C LYS A 280 -75.79 -19.62 -22.32
N GLU A 281 -77.05 -19.73 -22.74
CA GLU A 281 -78.28 -19.27 -22.11
C GLU A 281 -78.52 -19.74 -20.65
N ALA A 282 -79.20 -18.88 -19.88
CA ALA A 282 -79.92 -19.26 -18.66
C ALA A 282 -81.34 -19.75 -18.99
N PRO A 283 -81.98 -20.52 -18.09
CA PRO A 283 -83.21 -19.96 -17.50
C PRO A 283 -83.51 -20.31 -16.03
N LYS A 284 -84.16 -19.36 -15.32
CA LYS A 284 -85.22 -19.43 -14.26
C LYS A 284 -85.31 -20.64 -13.29
N ALA A 285 -85.71 -20.53 -12.02
CA ALA A 285 -86.19 -19.44 -11.12
C ALA A 285 -86.10 -19.95 -9.65
N LYS A 286 -86.11 -19.15 -8.57
CA LYS A 286 -87.24 -18.37 -8.00
C LYS A 286 -86.78 -17.44 -6.85
N GLU A 287 -87.48 -16.31 -6.68
CA GLU A 287 -87.53 -15.44 -5.47
C GLU A 287 -88.31 -16.08 -4.30
N PRO A 288 -88.37 -15.51 -3.05
CA PRO A 288 -87.97 -14.15 -2.57
C PRO A 288 -86.89 -14.21 -1.43
N SER A 289 -86.65 -13.25 -0.50
CA SER A 289 -87.35 -12.03 -0.04
C SER A 289 -86.47 -10.99 0.71
N GLU A 290 -86.75 -9.70 0.47
CA GLU A 290 -87.01 -8.63 1.48
C GLU A 290 -85.91 -8.11 2.47
N LYS A 291 -85.19 -7.06 2.03
CA LYS A 291 -85.12 -5.67 2.59
C LYS A 291 -84.55 -5.40 4.04
N PRO A 292 -84.31 -4.12 4.46
CA PRO A 292 -82.97 -3.72 4.94
C PRO A 292 -82.93 -2.83 6.21
N SER A 293 -81.71 -2.43 6.63
CA SER A 293 -81.32 -1.12 7.22
C SER A 293 -79.84 -1.24 7.64
N ASP A 294 -78.86 -0.43 7.20
CA ASP A 294 -78.69 1.04 7.25
C ASP A 294 -78.41 1.60 8.66
N GLU A 295 -77.57 2.65 8.70
CA GLU A 295 -77.13 3.49 9.84
C GLU A 295 -76.08 2.81 10.79
N ASP A 296 -74.90 3.38 11.09
CA ASP A 296 -74.25 4.68 10.76
C ASP A 296 -72.77 4.51 10.35
#